data_AF-A0A953XC07-F1
#
_entry.id   AF-A0A953XC07-F1
#
_cell.length_a   1.000
_cell.length_b   1.000
_cell.length_c   1.000
_cell.angle_alpha   90.00
_cell.angle_beta   90.00
_cell.angle_gamma   90.00
#
_symmetry.space_group_name_H-M   'P 1'
#
loop_
_entity.id
_entity.type
_entity.pdbx_description
1 polymer ?
#
loop_
_entity_poly.entity_id
_entity_poly.type
_entity_poly.pdbx_seq_one_letter_code
_entity_poly.pdbx_strand_id
1 'polypeptide(L)'
;METSDWIALIAAAAAVVSAAMASILAIVGVRQLQAIAAQITRAGDQQKKLASLQACERYDTDPIIEQATKSIWDKRLGPNDYSNARVYQRDIINLLNYLDSLAIGVEQDLYAEDIVRAHMEPVVTHAVKTFLKVEPCLFNRDDLQPLIRLYDRWQNQPIRDRDPA
;
A
#
# COMPACT_ATOMS: atom_id res chain seq x y z
N MET A 1 15.87 73.52 -15.46
CA MET A 1 14.72 72.66 -15.09
C MET A 1 14.76 71.29 -15.78
N GLU A 2 15.65 71.06 -16.76
CA GLU A 2 15.69 69.79 -17.54
C GLU A 2 16.33 68.57 -16.84
N THR A 3 17.13 68.78 -15.80
CA THR A 3 17.85 67.67 -15.13
C THR A 3 16.97 66.82 -14.20
N SER A 4 15.79 67.30 -13.81
CA SER A 4 14.87 66.56 -12.92
C SER A 4 14.00 65.55 -13.69
N ASP A 5 13.65 65.85 -14.95
CA ASP A 5 12.70 65.07 -15.72
C ASP A 5 13.32 63.76 -16.26
N TRP A 6 14.60 63.77 -16.65
CA TRP A 6 15.28 62.55 -17.11
C TRP A 6 15.53 61.54 -15.97
N ILE A 7 15.79 62.03 -14.75
CA ILE A 7 15.96 61.17 -13.56
C ILE A 7 14.65 60.48 -13.22
N ALA A 8 13.53 61.21 -13.28
CA ALA A 8 12.20 60.65 -13.04
C ALA A 8 11.84 59.57 -14.08
N LEU A 9 12.20 59.79 -15.35
CA LEU A 9 11.93 58.84 -16.44
C LEU A 9 12.72 57.53 -16.29
N ILE A 10 13.99 57.60 -15.86
CA ILE A 10 14.80 56.42 -15.57
C ILE A 10 14.28 55.67 -14.35
N ALA A 11 13.90 56.38 -13.28
CA ALA A 11 13.36 55.74 -12.08
C ALA A 11 12.04 54.99 -12.37
N ALA A 12 11.16 55.58 -13.18
CA ALA A 12 9.92 54.93 -13.62
C ALA A 12 10.20 53.70 -14.49
N ALA A 13 11.14 53.78 -15.44
CA ALA A 13 11.54 52.64 -16.26
C ALA A 13 12.13 51.49 -15.39
N ALA A 14 12.97 51.81 -14.42
CA ALA A 14 13.55 50.82 -13.50
C ALA A 14 12.48 50.13 -12.63
N ALA A 15 11.46 50.87 -12.17
CA ALA A 15 10.35 50.31 -11.39
C ALA A 15 9.46 49.35 -12.19
N VAL A 16 9.22 49.64 -13.47
CA VAL A 16 8.46 48.73 -14.35
C VAL A 16 9.23 47.44 -14.61
N VAL A 17 10.55 47.54 -14.86
CA VAL A 17 11.40 46.36 -15.06
C VAL A 17 11.46 45.49 -13.81
N SER A 18 11.61 46.08 -12.62
CA SER A 18 11.66 45.32 -11.37
C SER A 18 10.32 44.65 -11.05
N ALA A 19 9.19 45.30 -11.30
CA ALA A 19 7.86 44.71 -11.14
C ALA A 19 7.61 43.56 -12.13
N ALA A 20 8.06 43.68 -13.38
CA ALA A 20 7.97 42.62 -14.37
C ALA A 20 8.82 41.40 -13.95
N MET A 21 10.05 41.63 -13.48
CA MET A 21 10.94 40.57 -12.98
C MET A 21 10.36 39.86 -11.75
N ALA A 22 9.80 40.61 -10.79
CA ALA A 22 9.13 40.04 -9.63
C ALA A 22 7.92 39.17 -10.01
N SER A 23 7.14 39.60 -11.00
CA SER A 23 6.00 38.85 -11.52
C SER A 23 6.44 37.55 -12.20
N ILE A 24 7.51 37.58 -13.00
CA ILE A 24 8.09 36.39 -13.63
C ILE A 24 8.57 35.40 -12.56
N LEU A 25 9.29 35.89 -11.54
CA LEU A 25 9.77 35.04 -10.44
C LEU A 25 8.61 34.41 -9.66
N ALA A 26 7.53 35.14 -9.42
CA ALA A 26 6.34 34.60 -8.75
C ALA A 26 5.70 33.47 -9.57
N ILE A 27 5.56 33.64 -10.89
CA ILE A 27 5.02 32.60 -11.79
C ILE A 27 5.91 31.36 -11.80
N VAL A 28 7.23 31.54 -11.91
CA VAL A 28 8.20 30.44 -11.87
C VAL A 28 8.14 29.71 -10.52
N GLY A 29 8.06 30.46 -9.42
CA GLY A 29 7.92 29.89 -8.06
C GLY A 29 6.68 29.02 -7.92
N VAL A 30 5.52 29.50 -8.38
CA VAL A 30 4.26 28.70 -8.36
C VAL A 30 4.40 27.41 -9.17
N ARG A 31 5.02 27.47 -10.36
CA ARG A 31 5.24 26.26 -11.17
C ARG A 31 6.19 25.27 -10.52
N GLN A 32 7.24 25.74 -9.85
CA GLN A 32 8.15 24.86 -9.12
C GLN A 32 7.44 24.17 -7.95
N LEU A 33 6.61 24.88 -7.20
CA LEU A 33 5.83 24.29 -6.10
C LEU A 33 4.87 23.21 -6.61
N GLN A 34 4.19 23.44 -7.73
CA GLN A 34 3.33 22.44 -8.36
C GLN A 34 4.11 21.21 -8.81
N ALA A 35 5.30 21.39 -9.39
CA ALA A 35 6.17 20.29 -9.80
C ALA A 35 6.65 19.46 -8.59
N ILE A 36 7.02 20.12 -7.48
CA ILE A 36 7.42 19.44 -6.24
C ILE A 36 6.25 18.65 -5.65
N ALA A 37 5.05 19.25 -5.60
CA ALA A 37 3.86 18.55 -5.12
C ALA A 37 3.58 17.27 -5.94
N ALA A 38 3.69 17.35 -7.27
CA ALA A 38 3.53 16.18 -8.15
C ALA A 38 4.64 15.14 -7.98
N GLN A 39 5.87 15.55 -7.60
CA GLN A 39 6.95 14.62 -7.31
C GLN A 39 6.73 13.89 -5.97
N ILE A 40 6.23 14.59 -4.95
CA ILE A 40 5.91 14.00 -3.64
C ILE A 40 4.83 12.93 -3.78
N THR A 41 3.78 13.19 -4.56
CA THR A 41 2.73 12.18 -4.78
C THR A 41 3.26 10.95 -5.50
N ARG A 42 4.03 11.13 -6.59
CA ARG A 42 4.67 10.02 -7.31
C ARG A 42 5.64 9.23 -6.45
N ALA A 43 6.42 9.91 -5.62
CA ALA A 43 7.34 9.27 -4.69
C ALA A 43 6.58 8.47 -3.62
N GLY A 44 5.48 9.01 -3.09
CA GLY A 44 4.58 8.31 -2.18
C GLY A 44 4.00 7.04 -2.79
N ASP A 45 3.48 7.13 -4.02
CA ASP A 45 2.93 5.97 -4.74
C ASP A 45 4.01 4.90 -4.97
N GLN A 46 5.22 5.30 -5.37
CA GLN A 46 6.33 4.37 -5.60
C GLN A 46 6.79 3.72 -4.30
N GLN A 47 6.88 4.49 -3.21
CA GLN A 47 7.21 3.97 -1.89
C GLN A 47 6.16 2.97 -1.41
N LYS A 48 4.87 3.26 -1.59
CA LYS A 48 3.77 2.34 -1.27
C LYS A 48 3.88 1.03 -2.05
N LYS A 49 4.18 1.09 -3.35
CA LYS A 49 4.39 -0.11 -4.18
C LYS A 49 5.57 -0.94 -3.68
N LEU A 50 6.70 -0.33 -3.40
CA LEU A 50 7.89 -1.00 -2.85
C LEU A 50 7.60 -1.63 -1.47
N ALA A 51 6.93 -0.89 -0.58
CA ALA A 51 6.55 -1.40 0.73
C ALA A 51 5.61 -2.62 0.62
N SER A 52 4.69 -2.60 -0.35
CA SER A 52 3.77 -3.71 -0.61
C SER A 52 4.52 -4.95 -1.11
N LEU A 53 5.46 -4.78 -2.04
CA LEU A 53 6.30 -5.87 -2.54
C LEU A 53 7.15 -6.47 -1.43
N GLN A 54 7.80 -5.64 -0.61
CA GLN A 54 8.58 -6.11 0.53
C GLN A 54 7.71 -6.83 1.57
N ALA A 55 6.49 -6.35 1.81
CA ALA A 55 5.56 -7.01 2.72
C ALA A 55 5.15 -8.38 2.19
N CYS A 56 4.92 -8.53 0.88
CA CYS A 56 4.63 -9.82 0.25
C CYS A 56 5.85 -10.75 0.23
N GLU A 57 7.04 -10.24 -0.07
CA GLU A 57 8.30 -11.02 -0.08
C GLU A 57 8.63 -11.63 1.29
N ARG A 58 8.19 -11.00 2.39
CA ARG A 58 8.30 -11.57 3.74
C ARG A 58 7.56 -12.90 3.91
N TYR A 59 6.54 -13.19 3.12
CA TYR A 59 5.87 -14.48 3.16
C TYR A 59 6.85 -15.63 2.85
N ASP A 60 7.74 -15.42 1.88
CA ASP A 60 8.69 -16.43 1.41
C ASP A 60 10.05 -16.35 2.13
N THR A 61 10.41 -15.16 2.65
CA THR A 61 11.75 -14.90 3.21
C THR A 61 11.79 -14.89 4.74
N ASP A 62 10.65 -14.71 5.42
CA ASP A 62 10.62 -14.78 6.88
C ASP A 62 10.67 -16.26 7.32
N PRO A 63 11.72 -16.69 8.04
CA PRO A 63 11.89 -18.09 8.41
C PRO A 63 10.76 -18.61 9.32
N ILE A 64 10.10 -17.74 10.10
CA ILE A 64 8.98 -18.13 10.96
C ILE A 64 7.75 -18.43 10.11
N ILE A 65 7.47 -17.58 9.10
CA ILE A 65 6.33 -17.77 8.20
C ILE A 65 6.59 -18.95 7.26
N GLU A 66 7.80 -19.08 6.73
CA GLU A 66 8.20 -20.23 5.92
C GLU A 66 8.08 -21.54 6.70
N GLN A 67 8.56 -21.58 7.95
CA GLN A 67 8.42 -22.76 8.79
C GLN A 67 6.95 -23.07 9.11
N ALA A 68 6.16 -22.04 9.45
CA ALA A 68 4.75 -22.21 9.74
C ALA A 68 3.98 -22.75 8.53
N THR A 69 4.18 -22.16 7.35
CA THR A 69 3.52 -22.59 6.11
C THR A 69 3.92 -24.01 5.72
N LYS A 70 5.21 -24.38 5.79
CA LYS A 70 5.65 -25.77 5.57
C LYS A 70 5.01 -26.73 6.57
N SER A 71 5.03 -26.39 7.86
CA SER A 71 4.45 -27.21 8.94
C SER A 71 2.96 -27.49 8.70
N ILE A 72 2.21 -26.47 8.27
CA ILE A 72 0.77 -26.54 8.01
C ILE A 72 0.48 -27.31 6.70
N TRP A 73 1.18 -27.00 5.61
CA TRP A 73 0.81 -27.46 4.27
C TRP A 73 1.51 -28.76 3.84
N ASP A 74 2.77 -28.97 4.20
CA ASP A 74 3.52 -30.18 3.78
C ASP A 74 3.01 -31.44 4.48
N LYS A 75 2.54 -31.29 5.71
CA LYS A 75 2.01 -32.42 6.50
C LYS A 75 0.59 -32.80 6.11
N ARG A 76 0.05 -32.23 5.02
CA ARG A 76 -1.29 -32.45 4.45
C ARG A 76 -2.28 -32.87 5.54
N LEU A 77 -2.66 -31.90 6.38
CA LEU A 77 -4.03 -31.91 6.86
C LEU A 77 -4.86 -32.00 5.58
N GLY A 78 -5.50 -33.14 5.31
CA GLY A 78 -6.42 -33.23 4.18
C GLY A 78 -7.42 -32.06 4.27
N PRO A 79 -8.08 -31.67 3.18
CA PRO A 79 -8.97 -30.50 3.17
C PRO A 79 -10.04 -30.50 4.29
N ASN A 80 -10.26 -31.63 4.98
CA ASN A 80 -11.14 -31.77 6.13
C ASN A 80 -10.52 -32.47 7.35
N ASP A 81 -9.23 -32.80 7.37
CA ASP A 81 -8.63 -33.49 8.53
C ASP A 81 -8.05 -32.48 9.54
N TYR A 82 -8.96 -31.86 10.29
CA TYR A 82 -8.63 -30.91 11.35
C TYR A 82 -8.30 -31.59 12.69
N SER A 83 -8.23 -32.93 12.74
CA SER A 83 -7.96 -33.67 13.98
C SER A 83 -6.63 -33.25 14.63
N ASN A 84 -5.65 -32.84 13.81
CA ASN A 84 -4.34 -32.37 14.25
C ASN A 84 -4.19 -30.84 14.22
N ALA A 85 -5.23 -30.06 13.93
CA ALA A 85 -5.10 -28.61 13.82
C ALA A 85 -4.67 -27.95 15.13
N ARG A 86 -4.98 -28.56 16.29
CA ARG A 86 -4.45 -28.12 17.60
C ARG A 86 -2.94 -28.27 17.71
N VAL A 87 -2.33 -29.27 17.06
CA VAL A 87 -0.88 -29.49 17.07
C VAL A 87 -0.16 -28.34 16.35
N TYR A 88 -0.78 -27.82 15.29
CA TYR A 88 -0.25 -26.72 14.47
C TYR A 88 -0.83 -25.35 14.85
N GLN A 89 -1.53 -25.24 15.98
CA GLN A 89 -2.26 -24.02 16.33
C GLN A 89 -1.35 -22.77 16.34
N ARG A 90 -0.13 -22.91 16.87
CA ARG A 90 0.84 -21.81 16.90
C ARG A 90 1.25 -21.36 15.50
N ASP A 91 1.53 -22.31 14.61
CA ASP A 91 1.94 -22.03 13.24
C ASP A 91 0.80 -21.35 12.47
N ILE A 92 -0.44 -21.84 12.66
CA ILE A 92 -1.64 -21.23 12.05
C ILE A 92 -1.85 -19.81 12.56
N ILE A 93 -1.66 -19.55 13.86
CA ILE A 93 -1.75 -18.19 14.42
C ILE A 93 -0.69 -17.28 13.79
N ASN A 94 0.55 -17.74 13.64
CA ASN A 94 1.61 -16.94 13.02
C ASN A 94 1.25 -16.58 11.58
N LEU A 95 0.75 -17.54 10.80
CA LEU A 95 0.29 -17.30 9.43
C LEU A 95 -0.88 -16.30 9.40
N LEU A 96 -1.92 -16.52 10.22
CA LEU A 96 -3.11 -15.65 10.24
C LEU A 96 -2.77 -14.23 10.70
N ASN A 97 -1.90 -14.05 11.70
CA ASN A 97 -1.45 -12.73 12.14
C ASN A 97 -0.65 -12.01 11.05
N TYR A 98 0.19 -12.74 10.30
CA TYR A 98 0.89 -12.16 9.16
C TYR A 98 -0.10 -11.69 8.08
N LEU A 99 -1.07 -12.53 7.69
CA LEU A 99 -2.07 -12.16 6.69
C LEU A 99 -2.98 -11.02 7.16
N ASP A 100 -3.34 -10.99 8.45
CA ASP A 100 -4.11 -9.88 9.02
C ASP A 100 -3.31 -8.58 9.05
N SER A 101 -1.99 -8.63 9.31
CA SER A 101 -1.12 -7.45 9.20
C SER A 101 -1.08 -6.88 7.78
N LEU A 102 -1.10 -7.73 6.74
CA LEU A 102 -1.22 -7.29 5.35
C LEU A 102 -2.57 -6.63 5.10
N ALA A 103 -3.65 -7.22 5.62
CA ALA A 103 -5.00 -6.69 5.49
C ALA A 103 -5.15 -5.32 6.17
N ILE A 104 -4.60 -5.15 7.37
CA ILE A 104 -4.55 -3.85 8.07
C ILE A 104 -3.78 -2.83 7.23
N GLY A 105 -2.62 -3.20 6.69
CA GLY A 105 -1.83 -2.29 5.85
C GLY A 105 -2.54 -1.88 4.56
N VAL A 106 -3.34 -2.78 3.95
CA VAL A 106 -4.21 -2.43 2.83
C VAL A 106 -5.35 -1.51 3.26
N GLU A 107 -6.02 -1.80 4.39
CA GLU A 107 -7.14 -0.99 4.89
C GLU A 107 -6.70 0.44 5.29
N GLN A 108 -5.47 0.59 5.79
CA GLN A 108 -4.87 1.88 6.16
C GLN A 108 -4.19 2.61 4.99
N ASP A 109 -4.35 2.11 3.76
CA ASP A 109 -3.74 2.68 2.56
C ASP A 109 -2.19 2.71 2.57
N LEU A 110 -1.56 1.91 3.44
CA LEU A 110 -0.11 1.74 3.52
C LEU A 110 0.44 0.79 2.45
N TYR A 111 -0.41 -0.14 1.99
CA TYR A 111 -0.09 -1.08 0.92
C TYR A 111 -1.01 -0.89 -0.28
N ALA A 112 -0.47 -1.06 -1.48
CA ALA A 112 -1.20 -1.07 -2.73
C ALA A 112 -1.95 -2.40 -2.85
N GLU A 113 -3.27 -2.35 -2.70
CA GLU A 113 -4.15 -3.52 -2.68
C GLU A 113 -3.99 -4.40 -3.92
N ASP A 114 -3.80 -3.80 -5.09
CA ASP A 114 -3.62 -4.51 -6.36
C ASP A 114 -2.34 -5.37 -6.38
N ILE A 115 -1.25 -4.87 -5.83
CA ILE A 115 0.00 -5.62 -5.67
C ILE A 115 -0.18 -6.75 -4.66
N VAL A 116 -0.74 -6.44 -3.48
CA VAL A 116 -0.95 -7.44 -2.44
C VAL A 116 -1.86 -8.55 -2.93
N ARG A 117 -2.97 -8.20 -3.59
CA ARG A 117 -3.90 -9.17 -4.17
C ARG A 117 -3.22 -10.05 -5.21
N ALA A 118 -2.47 -9.47 -6.15
CA ALA A 118 -1.80 -10.23 -7.20
C ALA A 118 -0.84 -11.32 -6.67
N HIS A 119 -0.21 -11.10 -5.51
CA HIS A 119 0.72 -12.05 -4.91
C HIS A 119 0.07 -12.96 -3.87
N MET A 120 -0.85 -12.43 -3.07
CA MET A 120 -1.32 -13.06 -1.83
C MET A 120 -2.75 -13.60 -1.91
N GLU A 121 -3.52 -13.32 -2.97
CA GLU A 121 -4.91 -13.81 -3.10
C GLU A 121 -5.05 -15.33 -2.96
N PRO A 122 -4.19 -16.17 -3.59
CA PRO A 122 -4.28 -17.62 -3.41
C PRO A 122 -4.06 -18.05 -1.95
N VAL A 123 -3.08 -17.45 -1.27
CA VAL A 123 -2.69 -17.76 0.11
C VAL A 123 -3.79 -17.34 1.08
N VAL A 124 -4.26 -16.09 0.99
CA VAL A 124 -5.35 -15.56 1.82
C VAL A 124 -6.63 -16.36 1.62
N THR A 125 -7.00 -16.62 0.35
CA THR A 125 -8.18 -17.43 0.03
C THR A 125 -8.10 -18.81 0.65
N HIS A 126 -6.96 -19.47 0.54
CA HIS A 126 -6.76 -20.79 1.11
C HIS A 126 -6.82 -20.76 2.64
N ALA A 127 -6.06 -19.87 3.29
CA ALA A 127 -6.03 -19.76 4.74
C ALA A 127 -7.39 -19.41 5.36
N VAL A 128 -8.11 -18.44 4.80
CA VAL A 128 -9.43 -18.02 5.30
C VAL A 128 -10.47 -19.13 5.12
N LYS A 129 -10.51 -19.79 3.96
CA LYS A 129 -11.43 -20.91 3.73
C LYS A 129 -11.11 -22.08 4.67
N THR A 130 -9.84 -22.41 4.85
CA THR A 130 -9.41 -23.56 5.64
C THR A 130 -9.56 -23.34 7.14
N PHE A 131 -9.24 -22.16 7.67
CA PHE A 131 -9.15 -21.94 9.13
C PHE A 131 -10.27 -21.08 9.72
N LEU A 132 -10.88 -20.20 8.93
CA LEU A 132 -11.86 -19.23 9.44
C LEU A 132 -13.30 -19.57 9.03
N LYS A 133 -13.53 -20.09 7.83
CA LYS A 133 -14.90 -20.41 7.36
C LYS A 133 -15.39 -21.82 7.79
N VAL A 134 -14.53 -22.67 8.34
CA VAL A 134 -14.90 -24.00 8.87
C VAL A 134 -15.45 -23.91 10.30
N GLU A 135 -16.46 -24.72 10.61
CA GLU A 135 -17.04 -24.85 11.96
C GLU A 135 -16.70 -26.22 12.57
N PRO A 136 -16.30 -26.27 13.86
CA PRO A 136 -16.05 -25.15 14.76
C PRO A 136 -14.76 -24.40 14.40
N CYS A 137 -14.79 -23.07 14.42
CA CYS A 137 -13.58 -22.28 14.17
C CYS A 137 -12.62 -22.40 15.36
N LEU A 138 -11.34 -22.61 15.07
CA LEU A 138 -10.29 -22.71 16.10
C LEU A 138 -9.94 -21.35 16.73
N PHE A 139 -10.33 -20.27 16.06
CA PHE A 139 -9.96 -18.90 16.37
C PHE A 139 -11.19 -18.02 16.45
N ASN A 140 -11.12 -16.96 17.25
CA ASN A 140 -12.16 -15.94 17.27
C ASN A 140 -12.10 -15.13 15.97
N ARG A 141 -13.18 -15.15 15.18
CA ARG A 141 -13.28 -14.42 13.92
C ARG A 141 -13.20 -12.90 14.12
N ASP A 142 -13.59 -12.42 15.30
CA ASP A 142 -13.61 -10.98 15.60
C ASP A 142 -12.21 -10.36 15.70
N ASP A 143 -11.20 -11.16 16.03
CA ASP A 143 -9.81 -10.71 16.10
C ASP A 143 -9.16 -10.59 14.71
N LEU A 144 -9.78 -11.16 13.67
CA LEU A 144 -9.25 -11.25 12.29
C LEU A 144 -10.20 -10.58 11.28
N GLN A 145 -10.95 -9.58 11.73
CA GLN A 145 -11.92 -8.85 10.91
C GLN A 145 -11.29 -8.13 9.70
N PRO A 146 -10.11 -7.48 9.79
CA PRO A 146 -9.45 -6.90 8.62
C PRO A 146 -9.19 -7.96 7.53
N LEU A 147 -8.63 -9.12 7.91
CA LEU A 147 -8.40 -10.23 6.99
C LEU A 147 -9.69 -10.76 6.35
N ILE A 148 -10.76 -10.93 7.13
CA ILE A 148 -12.06 -11.41 6.61
C ILE A 148 -12.65 -10.38 5.62
N ARG A 149 -12.62 -9.09 5.95
CA ARG A 149 -13.09 -8.03 5.05
C ARG A 149 -12.28 -7.96 3.76
N LEU A 150 -10.97 -8.12 3.85
CA LEU A 150 -10.09 -8.17 2.66
C LEU A 150 -10.47 -9.35 1.77
N TYR A 151 -10.58 -10.55 2.36
CA TYR A 151 -11.01 -11.75 1.66
C TYR A 151 -12.37 -11.56 0.97
N ASP A 152 -13.39 -11.14 1.72
CA ASP A 152 -14.75 -10.96 1.19
C ASP A 152 -14.76 -9.90 0.07
N ARG A 153 -13.95 -8.83 0.17
CA ARG A 153 -13.79 -7.82 -0.88
C ARG A 153 -13.21 -8.42 -2.17
N TRP A 154 -12.17 -9.25 -2.07
CA TRP A 154 -11.56 -9.92 -3.22
C TRP A 154 -12.51 -10.92 -3.88
N GLN A 155 -13.32 -11.66 -3.10
CA GLN A 155 -14.31 -12.58 -3.67
C GLN A 155 -15.44 -11.85 -4.42
N ASN A 156 -15.79 -10.63 -4.00
CA ASN A 156 -16.89 -9.85 -4.59
C ASN A 156 -16.47 -8.89 -5.70
N GLN A 157 -15.16 -8.67 -5.89
CA GLN A 157 -14.64 -7.77 -6.92
C GLN A 157 -13.83 -8.57 -7.94
N PRO A 158 -14.28 -8.67 -9.21
CA PRO A 158 -13.44 -9.24 -10.26
C PRO A 158 -12.13 -8.44 -10.34
N ILE A 159 -11.02 -9.13 -10.60
CA ILE A 159 -9.75 -8.47 -10.89
C ILE A 159 -10.05 -7.53 -12.06
N ARG A 160 -9.96 -6.21 -11.83
CA ARG A 160 -9.99 -5.25 -12.93
C ARG A 160 -8.76 -5.57 -13.75
N ASP A 161 -8.95 -6.16 -14.93
CA ASP A 161 -7.91 -6.25 -15.94
C ASP A 161 -7.30 -4.85 -16.05
N ARG A 162 -6.04 -4.70 -15.62
CA ARG A 162 -5.31 -3.47 -15.89
C ARG A 162 -5.24 -3.39 -17.40
N ASP A 163 -5.91 -2.40 -18.00
CA ASP A 163 -5.67 -2.05 -19.39
C ASP A 163 -4.14 -1.98 -19.60
N PRO A 164 -3.59 -2.74 -20.55
CA PRO A 164 -2.17 -2.67 -20.84
C PRO A 164 -1.88 -1.24 -21.32
N ALA A 165 -1.23 -0.47 -20.44
CA ALA A 165 -0.71 0.86 -20.74
C ALA A 165 0.43 0.79 -21.75
#